data_AF-A0A1Y0N572-F1
#
_entry.id   AF-A0A1Y0N572-F1
#
_cell.length_a   1.000
_cell.length_b   1.000
_cell.length_c   1.000
_cell.angle_alpha   90.00
_cell.angle_beta   90.00
_cell.angle_gamma   90.00
#
_symmetry.space_group_name_H-M   'P 1'
#
loop_
_entity.id
_entity.type
_entity.pdbx_description
1 polymer ?
#
loop_
_entity_poly.entity_id
_entity_poly.type
_entity_poly.pdbx_seq_one_letter_code
_entity_poly.pdbx_strand_id
1 'polypeptide(L)'
;MTKDKLIDEARIANALLAIFDRLDGIEKAISVLASKQAQPVFPDAVLLERLQRLTLKRHAVLTASLAGVSYATLATLMKCDVTTIKLHLKGALSGLGIPSRGMLLAKHAQLLDSISDAEYKTRFGLSKTWWLEQETSLMAVLCRTKTTANQHTKGGNSDK
;
A
#
# COMPACT_ATOMS: atom_id res chain seq x y z
N MET A 1 -56.63 29.96 -3.05
CA MET A 1 -55.39 29.83 -3.86
C MET A 1 -54.50 31.02 -3.55
N THR A 2 -53.59 30.94 -2.58
CA THR A 2 -52.68 32.07 -2.33
C THR A 2 -51.63 31.75 -1.26
N LYS A 3 -50.37 32.04 -1.62
CA LYS A 3 -49.18 32.30 -0.78
C LYS A 3 -48.39 31.16 -0.13
N ASP A 4 -48.98 30.05 0.33
CA ASP A 4 -48.18 29.05 1.07
C ASP A 4 -47.29 28.13 0.21
N LYS A 5 -47.65 27.86 -1.05
CA LYS A 5 -46.84 26.98 -1.93
C LYS A 5 -45.64 27.66 -2.60
N LEU A 6 -45.63 28.99 -2.70
CA LEU A 6 -44.54 29.74 -3.35
C LEU A 6 -43.32 29.94 -2.44
N ILE A 7 -43.49 29.78 -1.13
CA ILE A 7 -42.42 29.96 -0.13
C ILE A 7 -41.53 28.70 -0.06
N ASP A 8 -41.96 27.56 -0.60
CA ASP A 8 -41.18 26.32 -0.58
C ASP A 8 -40.16 26.23 -1.73
N GLU A 9 -40.57 26.50 -2.97
CA GLU A 9 -39.69 26.32 -4.14
C GLU A 9 -38.48 27.26 -4.14
N ALA A 10 -38.68 28.53 -3.79
CA ALA A 10 -37.57 29.49 -3.72
C ALA A 10 -36.60 29.17 -2.57
N ARG A 11 -37.10 28.63 -1.44
CA ARG A 11 -36.25 28.19 -0.32
C ARG A 11 -35.49 26.92 -0.67
N ILE A 12 -36.12 25.99 -1.38
CA ILE A 12 -35.48 24.77 -1.89
C ILE A 12 -34.40 25.14 -2.91
N ALA A 13 -34.68 26.03 -3.86
CA ALA A 13 -33.70 26.47 -4.86
C ALA A 13 -32.48 27.14 -4.22
N ASN A 14 -32.69 28.03 -3.24
CA ASN A 14 -31.60 28.68 -2.53
C ASN A 14 -30.79 27.69 -1.66
N ALA A 15 -31.45 26.70 -1.06
CA ALA A 15 -30.76 25.65 -0.31
C ALA A 15 -29.91 24.77 -1.23
N LEU A 16 -30.42 24.42 -2.42
CA LEU A 16 -29.68 23.64 -3.42
C LEU A 16 -28.47 24.40 -3.95
N LEU A 17 -28.61 25.69 -4.27
CA LEU A 17 -27.49 26.54 -4.68
C LEU A 17 -26.39 26.61 -3.61
N ALA A 18 -26.78 26.81 -2.35
CA ALA A 18 -25.83 26.82 -1.23
C ALA A 18 -25.10 25.47 -1.02
N ILE A 19 -25.77 24.35 -1.35
CA ILE A 19 -25.15 23.02 -1.32
C ILE A 19 -24.16 22.88 -2.47
N PHE A 20 -24.52 23.27 -3.70
CA PHE A 20 -23.64 23.19 -4.85
C PHE A 20 -22.39 24.07 -4.69
N ASP A 21 -22.53 25.29 -4.20
CA ASP A 21 -21.39 26.18 -3.93
C ASP A 21 -20.44 25.60 -2.88
N ARG A 22 -20.99 24.92 -1.86
CA ARG A 22 -20.17 24.21 -0.86
C ARG A 22 -19.45 23.00 -1.46
N LEU A 23 -20.11 22.23 -2.32
CA LEU A 23 -19.49 21.09 -3.00
C LEU A 23 -18.34 21.55 -3.91
N ASP A 24 -18.55 22.63 -4.67
CA ASP A 24 -17.56 23.21 -5.56
C ASP A 24 -16.37 23.80 -4.77
N GLY A 25 -16.64 24.40 -3.60
CA GLY A 25 -15.61 24.84 -2.66
C GLY A 25 -14.79 23.68 -2.07
N ILE A 26 -15.44 22.55 -1.75
CA ILE A 26 -14.77 21.34 -1.28
C ILE A 26 -13.91 20.73 -2.39
N GLU A 27 -14.41 20.66 -3.62
CA GLU A 27 -13.68 20.13 -4.76
C GLU A 27 -12.42 20.95 -5.07
N LYS A 28 -12.54 22.28 -5.06
CA LYS A 28 -11.38 23.19 -5.19
C LYS A 28 -10.38 23.01 -4.04
N ALA A 29 -10.84 22.87 -2.80
CA ALA A 29 -9.98 22.63 -1.66
C ALA A 29 -9.23 21.29 -1.77
N ILE A 30 -9.90 20.23 -2.22
CA ILE A 30 -9.29 18.92 -2.50
C ILE A 30 -8.25 19.05 -3.61
N SER A 31 -8.54 19.77 -4.69
CA SER A 31 -7.60 19.97 -5.81
C SER A 31 -6.35 20.76 -5.40
N VAL A 32 -6.49 21.76 -4.51
CA VAL A 32 -5.37 22.51 -3.93
C VAL A 32 -4.53 21.64 -2.98
N LEU A 33 -5.17 20.77 -2.21
CA LEU A 33 -4.48 19.83 -1.34
C LEU A 33 -3.73 18.76 -2.15
N ALA A 34 -4.32 18.27 -3.24
CA ALA A 34 -3.70 17.32 -4.16
C ALA A 34 -2.48 17.93 -4.86
N SER A 35 -2.55 19.20 -5.27
CA SER A 35 -1.42 19.89 -5.93
C SER A 35 -0.29 20.31 -4.97
N LYS A 36 -0.54 20.39 -3.65
CA LYS A 36 0.50 20.62 -2.63
C LYS A 36 1.26 19.37 -2.19
N GLN A 37 0.81 18.17 -2.54
CA GLN A 37 1.62 16.96 -2.42
C GLN A 37 2.66 16.95 -3.55
N ALA A 38 3.67 17.83 -3.44
CA ALA A 38 4.90 17.72 -4.21
C ALA A 38 5.49 16.34 -3.89
N GLN A 39 5.27 15.40 -4.81
CA GLN A 39 5.75 14.05 -4.65
C GLN A 39 7.28 14.11 -4.53
N PRO A 40 7.89 13.29 -3.66
CA PRO A 40 9.29 12.92 -3.82
C PRO A 40 9.37 12.07 -5.10
N VAL A 41 9.49 12.75 -6.25
CA VAL A 41 9.66 12.11 -7.56
C VAL A 41 11.07 11.54 -7.57
N PHE A 42 11.21 10.27 -7.17
CA PHE A 42 12.31 9.50 -7.72
C PHE A 42 12.18 9.59 -9.24
N PRO A 43 13.24 9.93 -9.98
CA PRO A 43 13.21 9.71 -11.42
C PRO A 43 12.77 8.26 -11.66
N ASP A 44 11.79 8.01 -12.53
CA ASP A 44 11.15 6.69 -12.66
C ASP A 44 12.17 5.56 -12.84
N ALA A 45 13.28 5.83 -13.53
CA ALA A 45 14.40 4.91 -13.69
C ALA A 45 15.04 4.48 -12.35
N VAL A 46 15.27 5.42 -11.43
CA VAL A 46 15.86 5.15 -10.10
C VAL A 46 14.89 4.37 -9.23
N LEU A 47 13.59 4.69 -9.31
CA LEU A 47 12.56 3.95 -8.58
C LEU A 47 12.51 2.48 -9.04
N LEU A 48 12.45 2.27 -10.36
CA LEU A 48 12.44 0.93 -10.95
C LEU A 48 13.68 0.12 -10.56
N GLU A 49 14.87 0.73 -10.59
CA GLU A 49 16.10 0.08 -10.17
C GLU A 49 16.04 -0.35 -8.68
N ARG A 50 15.55 0.52 -7.80
CA ARG A 50 15.39 0.19 -6.38
C ARG A 50 14.35 -0.91 -6.16
N LEU A 51 13.25 -0.87 -6.91
CA LEU A 51 12.21 -1.91 -6.88
C LEU A 51 12.79 -3.26 -7.32
N GLN A 52 13.60 -3.32 -8.38
CA GLN A 52 14.23 -4.57 -8.86
C GLN A 52 15.13 -5.26 -7.82
N ARG A 53 15.65 -4.51 -6.84
CA ARG A 53 16.48 -5.07 -5.75
C ARG A 53 15.64 -5.71 -4.65
N LEU A 54 14.33 -5.56 -4.67
CA LEU A 54 13.44 -6.15 -3.67
C LEU A 54 13.16 -7.62 -3.99
N THR A 55 13.02 -8.42 -2.93
CA THR A 55 12.58 -9.81 -3.09
C THR A 55 11.07 -9.87 -3.30
N LEU A 56 10.57 -10.97 -3.86
CA LEU A 56 9.13 -11.20 -4.05
C LEU A 56 8.31 -10.93 -2.77
N LYS A 57 8.77 -11.43 -1.62
CA LYS A 57 8.10 -11.20 -0.33
C LYS A 57 8.10 -9.73 0.10
N ARG A 58 9.16 -8.97 -0.23
CA ARG A 58 9.22 -7.53 0.04
C ARG A 58 8.26 -6.76 -0.86
N HIS A 59 8.16 -7.11 -2.14
CA HIS A 59 7.15 -6.55 -3.04
C HIS A 59 5.72 -6.85 -2.57
N ALA A 60 5.47 -8.09 -2.14
CA ALA A 60 4.16 -8.51 -1.64
C ALA A 60 3.74 -7.69 -0.42
N VAL A 61 4.64 -7.53 0.55
CA VAL A 61 4.37 -6.72 1.75
C VAL A 61 4.27 -5.23 1.43
N LEU A 62 5.09 -4.69 0.52
CA LEU A 62 5.06 -3.29 0.11
C LEU A 62 3.73 -2.91 -0.53
N THR A 63 3.30 -3.65 -1.56
CA THR A 63 2.07 -3.40 -2.32
C THR A 63 0.84 -3.47 -1.42
N ALA A 64 0.75 -4.52 -0.58
CA ALA A 64 -0.35 -4.64 0.38
C ALA A 64 -0.32 -3.56 1.46
N SER A 65 0.87 -3.13 1.90
CA SER A 65 0.99 -2.04 2.86
C SER A 65 0.52 -0.71 2.28
N LEU A 66 0.83 -0.42 1.02
CA LEU A 66 0.37 0.77 0.30
C LEU A 66 -1.17 0.79 0.15
N ALA A 67 -1.78 -0.38 -0.03
CA ALA A 67 -3.24 -0.52 -0.02
C ALA A 67 -3.88 -0.54 1.37
N GLY A 68 -3.11 -0.27 2.44
CA GLY A 68 -3.64 -0.17 3.80
C GLY A 68 -3.86 -1.50 4.53
N VAL A 69 -3.44 -2.64 3.96
CA VAL A 69 -3.60 -3.94 4.62
C VAL A 69 -2.79 -3.96 5.93
N SER A 70 -3.42 -4.45 7.00
CA SER A 70 -2.80 -4.50 8.33
C SER A 70 -1.70 -5.56 8.41
N TYR A 71 -0.73 -5.38 9.31
CA TYR A 71 0.31 -6.39 9.51
C TYR A 71 -0.25 -7.72 10.01
N ALA A 72 -1.32 -7.69 10.83
CA ALA A 72 -1.98 -8.90 11.31
C ALA A 72 -2.62 -9.67 10.16
N THR A 73 -3.33 -8.96 9.27
CA THR A 73 -3.93 -9.54 8.07
C THR A 73 -2.87 -10.15 7.15
N LEU A 74 -1.77 -9.42 6.90
CA LEU A 74 -0.66 -9.93 6.09
C LEU A 74 0.02 -11.15 6.70
N ALA A 75 0.20 -11.16 8.01
CA ALA A 75 0.75 -12.29 8.75
C ALA A 75 -0.11 -13.55 8.58
N THR A 76 -1.44 -13.41 8.69
CA THR A 76 -2.40 -14.48 8.43
C THR A 76 -2.33 -14.97 6.98
N LEU A 77 -2.35 -14.05 6.00
CA LEU A 77 -2.29 -14.40 4.57
C LEU A 77 -1.01 -15.16 4.23
N MET A 78 0.14 -14.65 4.68
CA MET A 78 1.45 -15.23 4.38
C MET A 78 1.86 -16.36 5.32
N LYS A 79 0.98 -16.77 6.25
CA LYS A 79 1.22 -17.82 7.26
C LYS A 79 2.55 -17.64 8.01
N CYS A 80 2.79 -16.42 8.51
CA CYS A 80 4.02 -16.08 9.22
C CYS A 80 3.74 -15.09 10.36
N ASP A 81 4.74 -14.84 11.21
CA ASP A 81 4.59 -13.89 12.31
C ASP A 81 4.51 -12.42 11.83
N VAL A 82 3.77 -11.61 12.59
CA VAL A 82 3.71 -10.15 12.40
C VAL A 82 5.11 -9.51 12.37
N THR A 83 6.04 -10.04 13.16
CA THR A 83 7.44 -9.57 13.18
C THR A 83 8.14 -9.81 11.84
N THR A 84 7.87 -10.93 11.18
CA THR A 84 8.39 -11.25 9.85
C THR A 84 7.85 -10.29 8.80
N ILE A 85 6.55 -9.95 8.85
CA ILE A 85 5.96 -8.92 7.99
C ILE A 85 6.65 -7.56 8.20
N LYS A 86 6.81 -7.14 9.46
CA LYS A 86 7.52 -5.88 9.79
C LYS A 86 8.96 -5.88 9.27
N LEU A 87 9.66 -7.01 9.36
CA LEU A 87 11.02 -7.16 8.85
C LEU A 87 11.08 -7.04 7.33
N HIS A 88 10.15 -7.69 6.62
CA HIS A 88 10.04 -7.57 5.17
C HIS A 88 9.73 -6.13 4.74
N LEU A 89 8.78 -5.46 5.42
CA LEU A 89 8.48 -4.06 5.12
C LEU A 89 9.69 -3.16 5.41
N LYS A 90 10.35 -3.31 6.56
CA LYS A 90 11.56 -2.53 6.89
C LYS A 90 12.64 -2.71 5.83
N GLY A 91 12.83 -3.94 5.33
CA GLY A 91 13.75 -4.24 4.24
C GLY A 91 13.35 -3.58 2.91
N ALA A 92 12.06 -3.55 2.58
CA ALA A 92 11.54 -2.87 1.40
C ALA A 92 11.76 -1.36 1.48
N LEU A 93 11.37 -0.76 2.61
CA LEU A 93 11.53 0.67 2.88
C LEU A 93 12.99 1.12 2.83
N SER A 94 13.89 0.35 3.44
CA SER A 94 15.34 0.61 3.38
C SER A 94 15.86 0.59 1.93
N GLY A 95 15.45 -0.40 1.13
CA GLY A 95 15.82 -0.48 -0.29
C GLY A 95 15.30 0.70 -1.13
N LEU A 96 14.17 1.28 -0.73
CA LEU A 96 13.58 2.46 -1.36
C LEU A 96 14.09 3.78 -0.79
N GLY A 97 14.86 3.77 0.30
CA GLY A 97 15.28 4.98 1.02
C GLY A 97 14.15 5.69 1.76
N ILE A 98 13.09 4.96 2.13
CA ILE A 98 11.94 5.49 2.85
C ILE A 98 12.12 5.21 4.35
N PRO A 99 12.07 6.21 5.24
CA PRO A 99 12.41 6.00 6.66
C PRO A 99 11.43 5.12 7.45
N SER A 100 10.13 5.19 7.12
CA SER A 100 9.10 4.54 7.93
C SER A 100 7.84 4.23 7.13
N ARG A 101 7.00 3.33 7.66
CA ARG A 101 5.67 3.06 7.09
C ARG A 101 4.78 4.30 7.11
N GLY A 102 4.88 5.13 8.16
CA GLY A 102 4.14 6.40 8.22
C GLY A 102 4.52 7.32 7.05
N MET A 103 5.82 7.44 6.76
CA MET A 103 6.31 8.20 5.61
C MET A 103 5.88 7.58 4.28
N LEU A 104 5.92 6.25 4.14
CA LEU A 104 5.41 5.54 2.97
C LEU A 104 3.96 5.94 2.69
N LEU A 105 3.08 5.87 3.69
CA LEU A 105 1.66 6.16 3.52
C LEU A 105 1.36 7.66 3.37
N ALA A 106 2.10 8.53 4.05
CA ALA A 106 1.84 9.97 4.01
C ALA A 106 2.39 10.67 2.77
N LYS A 107 3.53 10.21 2.23
CA LYS A 107 4.24 10.91 1.13
C LYS A 107 4.47 10.07 -0.11
N HIS A 108 4.25 8.75 -0.03
CA HIS A 108 4.52 7.82 -1.13
C HIS A 108 3.34 6.87 -1.38
N ALA A 109 2.11 7.28 -1.05
CA ALA A 109 0.92 6.46 -1.30
C ALA A 109 0.78 6.09 -2.78
N GLN A 110 1.15 7.02 -3.67
CA GLN A 110 1.08 6.90 -5.13
C GLN A 110 2.38 6.37 -5.76
N LEU A 111 3.29 5.79 -4.96
CA LEU A 111 4.62 5.37 -5.42
C LEU A 111 4.59 4.46 -6.64
N LEU A 112 3.55 3.63 -6.78
CA LEU A 112 3.44 2.62 -7.83
C LEU A 112 2.41 2.98 -8.91
N ASP A 113 1.90 4.22 -8.92
CA ASP A 113 0.82 4.63 -9.83
C ASP A 113 1.31 4.74 -11.28
N SER A 114 2.59 5.10 -11.48
CA SER A 114 3.21 5.16 -12.80
C SER A 114 3.44 3.79 -13.46
N ILE A 115 3.33 2.70 -12.70
CA ILE A 115 3.54 1.34 -13.19
C ILE A 115 2.18 0.63 -13.27
N SER A 116 1.77 0.22 -14.47
CA SER A 116 0.53 -0.56 -14.64
C SER A 116 0.61 -1.91 -13.89
N ASP A 117 -0.54 -2.46 -13.49
CA ASP A 117 -0.55 -3.75 -12.78
C ASP A 117 0.03 -4.89 -13.63
N ALA A 118 -0.31 -4.93 -14.92
CA ALA A 118 0.23 -5.89 -15.87
C ALA A 118 1.75 -5.81 -15.96
N GLU A 119 2.30 -4.60 -16.11
CA GLU A 119 3.75 -4.38 -16.14
C GLU A 119 4.41 -4.78 -14.81
N TYR A 120 3.80 -4.42 -13.69
CA TYR A 120 4.32 -4.76 -12.36
C TYR A 120 4.36 -6.29 -12.17
N LYS A 121 3.30 -7.00 -12.58
CA LYS A 121 3.23 -8.48 -12.54
C LYS A 121 4.30 -9.11 -13.43
N THR A 122 4.48 -8.63 -14.65
CA THR A 122 5.52 -9.13 -15.56
C THR A 122 6.93 -8.91 -15.01
N ARG A 123 7.21 -7.75 -14.40
CA ARG A 123 8.55 -7.42 -13.88
C ARG A 123 8.88 -8.11 -12.56
N PHE A 124 7.92 -8.17 -11.64
CA PHE A 124 8.17 -8.55 -10.25
C PHE A 124 7.49 -9.86 -9.82
N GLY A 125 6.71 -10.49 -10.71
CA GLY A 125 6.14 -11.82 -10.49
C GLY A 125 4.91 -11.85 -9.58
N LEU A 126 4.29 -10.71 -9.27
CA LEU A 126 3.05 -10.61 -8.49
C LEU A 126 2.24 -9.36 -8.88
N SER A 127 0.91 -9.43 -8.84
CA SER A 127 0.04 -8.26 -9.09
C SER A 127 0.07 -7.29 -7.90
N LYS A 128 -0.09 -6.00 -8.16
CA LYS A 128 -0.24 -4.99 -7.10
C LYS A 128 -1.45 -5.25 -6.21
N THR A 129 -2.34 -6.20 -6.52
CA THR A 129 -3.54 -6.57 -5.76
C THR A 129 -3.56 -8.03 -5.30
N TRP A 130 -2.42 -8.72 -5.28
CA TRP A 130 -2.31 -10.16 -5.00
C TRP A 130 -3.05 -10.66 -3.74
N TRP A 131 -3.23 -9.81 -2.72
CA TRP A 131 -3.93 -10.17 -1.48
C TRP A 131 -5.45 -10.36 -1.67
N LEU A 132 -6.01 -9.84 -2.76
CA LEU A 132 -7.40 -10.08 -3.17
C LEU A 132 -7.52 -11.37 -4.00
N GLU A 133 -6.54 -11.63 -4.87
CA GLU A 133 -6.54 -12.75 -5.82
C GLU A 133 -6.14 -14.08 -5.17
N GLN A 134 -5.10 -14.05 -4.33
CA GLN A 134 -4.54 -15.20 -3.59
C GLN A 134 -4.25 -16.42 -4.49
N GLU A 135 -3.67 -16.19 -5.68
CA GLU A 135 -3.27 -17.25 -6.61
C GLU A 135 -2.45 -18.33 -5.90
N THR A 136 -2.85 -19.61 -6.05
CA THR A 136 -2.29 -20.73 -5.28
C THR A 136 -0.77 -20.88 -5.44
N SER A 137 -0.26 -20.69 -6.66
CA SER A 137 1.17 -20.77 -6.99
C SER A 137 1.97 -19.67 -6.29
N LEU A 138 1.48 -18.43 -6.33
CA LEU A 138 2.10 -17.29 -5.65
C LEU A 138 2.09 -17.51 -4.13
N MET A 139 0.95 -17.91 -3.57
CA MET A 139 0.80 -18.16 -2.14
C MET A 139 1.72 -19.28 -1.65
N ALA A 140 1.96 -20.32 -2.46
CA ALA A 140 2.94 -21.35 -2.12
C ALA A 140 4.36 -20.78 -1.93
N VAL A 141 4.76 -19.79 -2.74
CA VAL A 141 6.05 -19.10 -2.60
C VAL A 141 6.05 -18.14 -1.41
N LEU A 142 4.99 -17.35 -1.24
CA LEU A 142 4.90 -16.35 -0.16
C LEU A 142 4.86 -17.00 1.23
N CYS A 143 4.15 -18.11 1.37
CA CYS A 143 4.03 -18.88 2.61
C CYS A 143 5.23 -19.80 2.89
N ARG A 144 6.14 -19.99 1.93
CA ARG A 144 7.31 -20.86 2.14
C ARG A 144 8.23 -20.26 3.18
N THR A 145 8.31 -20.89 4.35
CA THR A 145 9.35 -20.63 5.33
C THR A 145 10.60 -21.41 4.92
N LYS A 146 11.76 -20.73 4.91
CA LYS A 146 13.03 -21.44 4.72
C LYS A 146 13.28 -22.20 6.01
N THR A 147 13.39 -23.52 5.95
CA THR A 147 13.76 -24.32 7.12
C THR A 147 15.16 -23.89 7.53
N THR A 148 15.28 -23.21 8.67
CA THR A 148 16.58 -22.93 9.27
C THR A 148 17.09 -24.26 9.80
N ALA A 149 17.98 -24.93 9.05
CA ALA A 149 18.77 -26.01 9.62
C ALA A 149 19.66 -25.37 10.69
N ASN A 150 19.24 -25.47 11.96
CA ASN A 150 19.99 -24.94 13.08
C ASN A 150 21.39 -25.58 13.09
N GLN A 151 22.42 -24.77 12.84
CA GLN A 151 23.85 -25.09 12.95
C GLN A 151 24.30 -25.20 14.42
N HIS A 152 23.48 -25.81 15.28
CA HIS A 152 23.82 -26.07 16.68
C HIS A 152 23.53 -27.52 17.04
N THR A 153 24.08 -28.47 16.30
CA THR A 153 24.49 -29.75 16.90
C THR A 153 25.73 -29.46 17.73
N LYS A 154 25.52 -28.98 18.97
CA LYS A 154 26.54 -28.97 20.00
C LYS A 154 26.91 -30.44 20.23
N GLY A 155 28.12 -30.83 19.82
CA GLY A 155 28.65 -32.16 20.07
C GLY A 155 28.54 -32.46 21.56
N GLY A 156 27.72 -33.46 21.90
CA GLY A 156 27.81 -34.13 23.18
C GLY A 156 29.15 -34.85 23.20
N ASN A 157 30.18 -34.19 23.72
CA ASN A 157 31.40 -34.87 24.11
C ASN A 157 31.03 -35.69 25.34
N SER A 158 30.64 -36.93 25.12
CA SER A 158 30.71 -37.99 26.11
C SER A 158 32.19 -38.21 26.40
N ASP A 159 32.70 -37.64 27.49
CA ASP A 159 33.90 -38.17 28.12
C ASP A 159 34.02 -37.71 29.58
N LYS A 160 34.07 -38.73 30.45
CA LYS A 160 34.37 -38.79 31.90
C LYS A 160 33.21 -38.59 32.87
#